data_AF-A0A524M9Z5-F1
#
_entry.id   AF-A0A524M9Z5-F1
#
_cell.length_a   1.000
_cell.length_b   1.000
_cell.length_c   1.000
_cell.angle_alpha   90.00
_cell.angle_beta   90.00
_cell.angle_gamma   90.00
#
_symmetry.space_group_name_H-M   'P 1'
#
loop_
_entity.id
_entity.type
_entity.pdbx_description
1 polymer ?
#
loop_
_entity_poly.entity_id
_entity_poly.type
_entity_poly.pdbx_seq_one_letter_code
_entity_poly.pdbx_strand_id
1 'polypeptide(L)'
;MDPVSLVIITAGILVITIFNYYLNLSPGSDPEDFAIGQPQLNINCDCYLNTLILGGIMIIAFSAASTLFSSRLELYVFGGIAFAVVTIAGIIGRRKRHAEWREDEQVIRRAIQKTQFERVRDGTVDILFDDEDDDKYDYEDY
;
A
#
# COMPACT_ATOMS: atom_id res chain seq x y z
N MET A 1 -33.20 5.88 14.14
CA MET A 1 -33.27 5.85 12.65
C MET A 1 -34.53 5.14 12.17
N ASP A 2 -35.15 5.59 11.08
CA ASP A 2 -36.28 4.87 10.47
C ASP A 2 -35.81 3.60 9.73
N PRO A 3 -36.67 2.57 9.59
CA PRO A 3 -36.27 1.28 9.00
C PRO A 3 -35.84 1.39 7.54
N VAL A 4 -36.35 2.37 6.78
CA VAL A 4 -35.97 2.56 5.38
C VAL A 4 -34.55 3.10 5.29
N SER A 5 -34.22 4.13 6.09
CA SER A 5 -32.87 4.67 6.19
C SER A 5 -31.85 3.63 6.66
N LEU A 6 -32.24 2.75 7.60
CA LEU A 6 -31.39 1.65 8.05
C LEU A 6 -31.02 0.71 6.89
N VAL A 7 -32.01 0.32 6.07
CA VAL A 7 -31.80 -0.56 4.92
C VAL A 7 -30.89 0.11 3.89
N ILE A 8 -31.12 1.39 3.59
CA ILE A 8 -30.32 2.15 2.62
C ILE A 8 -28.86 2.27 3.10
N ILE A 9 -28.65 2.62 4.37
CA ILE A 9 -27.31 2.75 4.95
C ILE A 9 -26.60 1.40 4.94
N THR A 10 -27.28 0.33 5.34
CA THR A 10 -26.70 -1.02 5.36
C THR A 10 -26.32 -1.49 3.95
N ALA A 11 -27.18 -1.25 2.95
CA ALA A 11 -26.88 -1.56 1.56
C ALA A 11 -25.67 -0.76 1.04
N GLY A 12 -25.60 0.54 1.36
CA GLY A 12 -24.46 1.39 1.02
C GLY A 12 -23.15 0.89 1.63
N ILE A 13 -23.16 0.54 2.93
CA ILE A 13 -22.01 -0.03 3.62
C ILE A 13 -21.57 -1.33 2.93
N LEU A 14 -22.50 -2.23 2.58
CA LEU A 14 -22.19 -3.48 1.90
C LEU A 14 -21.51 -3.24 0.55
N VAL A 15 -22.06 -2.33 -0.28
CA VAL A 15 -21.49 -1.99 -1.58
C VAL A 15 -20.07 -1.43 -1.41
N ILE A 16 -19.87 -0.48 -0.49
CA ILE A 16 -18.55 0.11 -0.22
C ILE A 16 -17.58 -0.93 0.32
N THR A 17 -18.04 -1.84 1.18
CA THR A 17 -17.22 -2.92 1.76
C THR A 17 -16.71 -3.86 0.66
N ILE A 18 -17.61 -4.32 -0.21
CA ILE A 18 -17.28 -5.19 -1.34
C ILE A 18 -16.33 -4.46 -2.29
N PHE A 19 -16.64 -3.20 -2.61
CA PHE A 19 -15.78 -2.38 -3.46
C PHE A 19 -14.38 -2.20 -2.87
N ASN A 20 -14.26 -1.87 -1.58
CA ASN A 20 -12.96 -1.70 -0.91
C ASN A 20 -12.15 -2.99 -0.89
N TYR A 21 -12.81 -4.15 -0.69
CA TYR A 21 -12.16 -5.45 -0.79
C TYR A 21 -11.58 -5.69 -2.19
N TYR A 22 -12.38 -5.52 -3.25
CA TYR A 22 -11.92 -5.75 -4.63
C TYR A 22 -10.90 -4.72 -5.10
N LEU A 23 -11.05 -3.47 -4.69
CA LEU A 23 -10.09 -2.41 -5.00
C LEU A 23 -8.71 -2.71 -4.41
N ASN A 24 -8.66 -3.30 -3.21
CA ASN A 24 -7.39 -3.72 -2.61
C ASN A 24 -6.94 -5.13 -3.02
N LEU A 25 -7.75 -5.85 -3.78
CA LEU A 25 -7.40 -7.14 -4.39
C LEU A 25 -6.81 -6.96 -5.81
N SER A 26 -7.03 -5.82 -6.46
CA SER A 26 -6.77 -5.68 -7.90
C SER A 26 -5.28 -5.77 -8.28
N PRO A 27 -4.98 -6.34 -9.46
CA PRO A 27 -3.63 -6.46 -10.00
C PRO A 27 -3.16 -5.11 -10.57
N GLY A 28 -2.68 -4.26 -9.69
CA GLY A 28 -2.01 -2.99 -10.03
C GLY A 28 -1.15 -2.46 -8.87
N SER A 29 -0.97 -3.27 -7.83
CA SER A 29 0.01 -3.04 -6.78
C SER A 29 1.28 -3.78 -7.19
N ASP A 30 2.30 -3.04 -7.62
CA ASP A 30 3.60 -3.63 -7.96
C ASP A 30 4.29 -4.10 -6.68
N PRO A 31 5.23 -5.07 -6.74
CA PRO A 31 5.99 -5.52 -5.56
C PRO A 31 6.73 -4.35 -4.89
N GLU A 32 7.07 -3.32 -5.67
CA GLU A 32 7.68 -2.08 -5.20
C GLU A 32 6.73 -1.23 -4.33
N ASP A 33 5.40 -1.34 -4.50
CA ASP A 33 4.42 -0.67 -3.63
C ASP A 33 4.38 -1.25 -2.21
N PHE A 34 5.02 -2.41 -2.00
CA PHE A 34 5.16 -3.04 -0.70
C PHE A 34 6.52 -2.77 -0.05
N ALA A 35 7.49 -2.19 -0.77
CA ALA A 35 8.83 -1.93 -0.30
C ALA A 35 9.09 -0.42 -0.26
N ILE A 36 9.41 0.11 0.91
CA ILE A 36 9.74 1.52 1.10
C ILE A 36 11.18 1.63 1.59
N GLY A 37 12.00 2.31 0.79
CA GLY A 37 13.41 2.58 1.10
C GLY A 37 14.38 1.61 0.44
N GLN A 38 15.67 1.81 0.73
CA GLN A 38 16.72 0.94 0.20
C GLN A 38 16.49 -0.50 0.69
N PRO A 39 16.81 -1.54 -0.12
CA PRO A 39 16.54 -2.95 0.21
C PRO A 39 17.16 -3.43 1.54
N GLN A 40 18.09 -2.67 2.11
CA GLN A 40 18.72 -2.91 3.42
C GLN A 40 17.79 -2.58 4.61
N LEU A 41 16.82 -1.68 4.42
CA LEU A 41 15.93 -1.21 5.49
C LEU A 41 14.73 -2.14 5.71
N ASN A 42 14.32 -2.93 4.71
CA ASN A 42 13.21 -3.89 4.79
C ASN A 42 11.92 -3.28 5.41
N ILE A 43 11.67 -2.00 5.14
CA ILE A 43 10.49 -1.28 5.63
C ILE A 43 9.39 -1.45 4.60
N ASN A 44 8.26 -2.07 4.98
CA ASN A 44 7.11 -2.25 4.10
C ASN A 44 6.03 -1.23 4.46
N CYS A 45 6.13 0.01 3.93
CA CYS A 45 5.37 1.11 4.55
C CYS A 45 3.95 1.36 4.01
N ASP A 46 3.48 0.82 2.88
CA ASP A 46 2.21 1.34 2.32
C ASP A 46 1.01 0.40 2.29
N CYS A 47 0.89 -0.56 3.21
CA CYS A 47 -0.16 -1.59 3.10
C CYS A 47 -1.59 -1.16 3.49
N TYR A 48 -1.80 -0.01 4.13
CA TYR A 48 -3.11 0.29 4.73
C TYR A 48 -3.71 1.66 4.40
N LEU A 49 -2.96 2.59 3.81
CA LEU A 49 -3.49 3.92 3.51
C LEU A 49 -4.72 3.84 2.59
N ASN A 50 -4.62 3.09 1.49
CA ASN A 50 -5.72 2.89 0.55
C ASN A 50 -6.96 2.24 1.20
N THR A 51 -6.74 1.28 2.12
CA THR A 51 -7.83 0.62 2.85
C THR A 51 -8.56 1.57 3.81
N LEU A 52 -7.88 2.63 4.27
CA LEU A 52 -8.40 3.64 5.17
C LEU A 52 -9.11 4.78 4.43
N ILE A 53 -8.69 5.12 3.20
CA ILE A 53 -9.29 6.23 2.42
C ILE A 53 -10.80 6.02 2.24
N LEU A 54 -11.23 4.84 1.81
CA LEU A 54 -12.66 4.56 1.60
C LEU A 54 -13.46 4.55 2.90
N GLY A 55 -12.86 4.06 4.00
CA GLY A 55 -13.46 4.15 5.32
C GLY A 55 -13.63 5.62 5.76
N GLY A 56 -12.60 6.45 5.56
CA GLY A 56 -12.62 7.87 5.91
C GLY A 56 -13.65 8.66 5.11
N ILE A 57 -13.72 8.45 3.79
CA ILE A 57 -14.74 9.07 2.91
C ILE A 57 -16.15 8.72 3.39
N MET A 58 -16.37 7.48 3.80
CA MET A 58 -17.67 7.06 4.31
C MET A 58 -18.04 7.73 5.65
N ILE A 59 -17.09 7.90 6.57
CA ILE A 59 -17.33 8.68 7.81
C ILE A 59 -17.71 10.13 7.49
N ILE A 60 -17.03 10.76 6.52
CA ILE A 60 -17.36 12.11 6.07
C ILE A 60 -18.78 12.14 5.47
N ALA A 61 -19.14 11.14 4.67
CA ALA A 61 -20.48 11.00 4.12
C ALA A 61 -21.55 10.85 5.21
N PHE A 62 -21.31 10.05 6.25
CA PHE A 62 -22.23 9.93 7.39
C PHE A 62 -22.33 11.23 8.19
N SER A 63 -21.24 11.97 8.31
CA SER A 63 -21.23 13.29 8.96
C SER A 63 -22.09 14.29 8.18
N ALA A 64 -21.98 14.29 6.85
CA ALA A 64 -22.82 15.10 5.97
C ALA A 64 -24.30 14.67 6.02
N ALA A 65 -24.56 13.36 6.14
CA ALA A 65 -25.89 12.78 6.27
C ALA A 65 -26.36 12.64 7.74
N SER A 66 -25.81 13.45 8.66
CA SER A 66 -26.08 13.35 10.10
C SER A 66 -27.56 13.50 10.47
N THR A 67 -28.37 14.13 9.61
CA THR A 67 -29.82 14.29 9.78
C THR A 67 -30.60 12.96 9.72
N LEU A 68 -30.01 11.90 9.15
CA LEU A 68 -30.61 10.56 9.10
C LEU A 68 -30.57 9.83 10.45
N PHE A 69 -29.74 10.30 11.38
CA PHE A 69 -29.53 9.67 12.69
C PHE A 69 -30.37 10.38 13.75
N SER A 70 -31.01 9.61 14.62
CA SER A 70 -31.86 10.17 15.68
C SER A 70 -31.03 10.72 16.84
N SER A 71 -29.78 10.28 16.99
CA SER A 71 -28.85 10.81 18.00
C SER A 71 -27.40 10.84 17.52
N ARG A 72 -26.58 11.70 18.15
CA ARG A 72 -25.13 11.74 17.91
C ARG A 72 -24.44 10.43 18.26
N LEU A 73 -24.94 9.76 19.30
CA LEU A 73 -24.39 8.48 19.76
C LEU A 73 -24.65 7.38 18.72
N GLU A 74 -25.84 7.35 18.14
CA GLU A 74 -26.18 6.46 17.02
C GLU A 74 -25.25 6.69 15.82
N LEU A 75 -25.02 7.95 15.44
CA LEU A 75 -24.06 8.31 14.38
C LEU A 75 -22.64 7.78 14.66
N TYR A 76 -22.12 7.97 15.88
CA TYR A 76 -20.77 7.52 16.21
C TYR A 76 -20.64 6.00 16.26
N VAL A 77 -21.64 5.30 16.79
CA VAL A 77 -21.64 3.83 16.86
C VAL A 77 -21.74 3.24 15.45
N PHE A 78 -22.70 3.70 14.65
CA PHE A 78 -22.86 3.20 13.27
C PHE A 78 -21.66 3.57 12.40
N GLY A 79 -21.16 4.81 12.50
CA GLY A 79 -19.98 5.24 11.76
C GLY A 79 -18.72 4.45 12.15
N GLY A 80 -18.50 4.21 13.45
CA GLY A 80 -17.37 3.43 13.93
C GLY A 80 -17.42 1.97 13.48
N ILE A 81 -18.58 1.32 13.59
CA ILE A 81 -18.78 -0.07 13.13
C ILE A 81 -18.59 -0.14 11.62
N ALA A 82 -19.24 0.74 10.86
CA ALA A 82 -19.13 0.74 9.41
C ALA A 82 -17.67 0.95 8.98
N PHE A 83 -16.97 1.90 9.60
CA PHE A 83 -15.56 2.17 9.30
C PHE A 83 -14.71 0.93 9.52
N ALA A 84 -14.85 0.29 10.68
CA ALA A 84 -14.13 -0.93 10.99
C ALA A 84 -14.41 -2.04 9.95
N VAL A 85 -15.68 -2.26 9.60
CA VAL A 85 -16.08 -3.28 8.61
C VAL A 85 -15.47 -3.00 7.23
N VAL A 86 -15.61 -1.77 6.73
CA VAL A 86 -15.08 -1.36 5.41
C VAL A 86 -13.56 -1.48 5.38
N THR A 87 -12.86 -0.99 6.42
CA THR A 87 -11.40 -1.03 6.50
C THR A 87 -10.89 -2.46 6.63
N ILE A 88 -11.50 -3.30 7.48
CA ILE A 88 -11.12 -4.72 7.62
C ILE A 88 -11.28 -5.45 6.28
N ALA A 89 -12.35 -5.20 5.53
CA ALA A 89 -12.53 -5.79 4.21
C ALA A 89 -11.41 -5.40 3.24
N GLY A 90 -11.02 -4.12 3.21
CA GLY A 90 -9.87 -3.65 2.43
C GLY A 90 -8.56 -4.34 2.86
N ILE A 91 -8.32 -4.46 4.16
CA ILE A 91 -7.15 -5.15 4.73
C ILE A 91 -7.08 -6.62 4.28
N ILE A 92 -8.22 -7.32 4.31
CA ILE A 92 -8.29 -8.72 3.89
C ILE A 92 -7.97 -8.86 2.40
N GLY A 93 -8.55 -8.00 1.56
CA GLY A 93 -8.25 -7.97 0.12
C GLY A 93 -6.77 -7.76 -0.15
N ARG A 94 -6.18 -6.78 0.54
CA ARG A 94 -4.74 -6.46 0.44
C ARG A 94 -3.85 -7.61 0.87
N ARG A 95 -4.17 -8.26 2.00
CA ARG A 95 -3.41 -9.41 2.52
C ARG A 95 -3.44 -10.59 1.55
N LYS A 96 -4.58 -10.84 0.94
CA LYS A 96 -4.73 -11.90 -0.07
C LYS A 96 -3.86 -11.60 -1.28
N ARG A 97 -3.89 -10.37 -1.80
CA ARG A 97 -3.05 -9.96 -2.92
C ARG A 97 -1.55 -10.08 -2.63
N HIS A 98 -1.13 -9.73 -1.42
CA HIS A 98 0.26 -9.90 -0.98
C HIS A 98 0.67 -11.39 -0.83
N ALA A 99 -0.27 -12.29 -0.55
CA ALA A 99 0.00 -13.72 -0.58
C ALA A 99 0.18 -14.21 -2.03
N GLU A 100 -0.73 -13.83 -2.94
CA GLU A 100 -0.66 -14.16 -4.37
C GLU A 100 0.66 -13.69 -5.00
N TRP A 101 1.06 -12.44 -4.73
CA TRP A 101 2.34 -11.91 -5.23
C TRP A 101 3.55 -12.71 -4.77
N ARG A 102 3.59 -13.19 -3.52
CA ARG A 102 4.71 -14.00 -3.02
C ARG A 102 4.79 -15.37 -3.68
N GLU A 103 3.66 -15.90 -4.14
CA GLU A 103 3.61 -17.13 -4.92
C GLU A 103 4.09 -16.88 -6.36
N ASP A 104 3.58 -15.82 -6.99
CA ASP A 104 3.94 -15.44 -8.37
C ASP A 104 5.42 -15.04 -8.48
N GLU A 105 5.98 -14.33 -7.50
CA GLU A 105 7.39 -13.94 -7.47
C GLU A 105 8.31 -15.18 -7.51
N GLN A 106 7.94 -16.27 -6.82
CA GLN A 106 8.72 -17.51 -6.86
C GLN A 106 8.69 -18.16 -8.24
N VAL A 107 7.55 -18.09 -8.94
CA VAL A 107 7.40 -18.62 -10.30
C VAL A 107 8.21 -17.77 -11.28
N ILE A 108 8.12 -16.45 -11.19
CA ILE A 108 8.88 -15.51 -12.04
C ILE A 108 10.38 -15.68 -11.80
N ARG A 109 10.84 -15.76 -10.55
CA ARG A 109 12.26 -16.02 -10.22
C ARG A 109 12.77 -17.37 -10.74
N ARG A 110 11.90 -18.37 -10.94
CA ARG A 110 12.26 -19.66 -11.56
C ARG A 110 12.25 -19.59 -13.09
N ALA A 111 11.30 -18.85 -13.67
CA ALA A 111 11.15 -18.70 -15.12
C ALA A 111 12.23 -17.78 -15.72
N ILE A 112 12.58 -16.71 -15.01
CA ILE A 112 13.76 -15.90 -15.28
C ILE A 112 14.94 -16.66 -14.68
N GLN A 113 15.40 -17.71 -15.36
CA GLN A 113 16.76 -18.19 -15.13
C GLN A 113 17.66 -16.96 -15.17
N LYS A 114 18.46 -16.75 -14.13
CA LYS A 114 19.52 -15.75 -14.09
C LYS A 114 20.36 -15.94 -15.35
N THR A 115 20.02 -15.23 -16.42
CA THR A 115 20.90 -15.07 -17.56
C THR A 115 22.19 -14.52 -16.98
N GLN A 116 23.30 -15.01 -17.48
CA GLN A 116 24.64 -14.98 -16.86
C GLN A 116 25.17 -13.58 -16.49
N PHE A 117 24.40 -12.51 -16.68
CA PHE A 117 24.67 -11.14 -16.25
C PHE A 117 24.70 -10.94 -14.73
N GLU A 118 23.94 -11.70 -13.93
CA GLU A 118 23.97 -11.54 -12.46
C GLU A 118 25.17 -12.26 -11.80
N ARG A 119 25.91 -13.09 -12.55
CA ARG A 119 27.17 -13.68 -12.08
C ARG A 119 28.36 -12.72 -12.22
N VAL A 120 28.20 -11.58 -12.90
CA VAL A 120 29.26 -10.58 -13.06
C VAL A 120 29.30 -9.60 -11.88
N ARG A 121 28.29 -9.57 -11.01
CA ARG A 121 28.25 -8.65 -9.85
C ARG A 121 28.78 -9.24 -8.54
N ASP A 122 29.60 -10.29 -8.62
CA ASP A 122 30.43 -10.78 -7.50
C ASP A 122 31.91 -10.93 -7.93
N GLY A 123 32.24 -10.46 -9.13
CA GLY A 123 33.62 -10.22 -9.55
C GLY A 123 33.86 -8.73 -9.48
N THR A 124 34.66 -8.32 -8.51
CA THR A 124 35.37 -7.04 -8.43
C THR A 124 35.73 -6.53 -9.83
N VAL A 125 34.94 -5.61 -10.37
CA VAL A 125 35.43 -4.70 -11.41
C VAL A 125 36.23 -3.67 -10.63
N ASP A 126 37.50 -4.00 -10.43
CA ASP A 126 38.52 -3.09 -9.95
C ASP A 126 38.71 -2.05 -11.06
N ILE A 127 37.99 -0.94 -10.94
CA ILE A 127 38.22 0.23 -11.79
C ILE A 127 39.50 0.84 -11.24
N LEU A 128 40.65 0.33 -11.69
CA LEU A 128 41.93 1.02 -11.54
C LEU A 128 41.78 2.34 -12.31
N PHE A 129 41.52 3.42 -11.58
CA PHE A 129 41.87 4.74 -12.06
C PHE A 129 43.39 4.81 -11.99
N ASP A 130 44.01 4.80 -13.17
CA ASP A 130 45.43 5.02 -13.38
C ASP A 130 45.69 6.49 -13.07
N ASP A 131 45.92 6.79 -11.79
CA ASP A 131 46.43 8.07 -11.32
C ASP A 131 47.93 8.16 -11.65
N GLU A 132 48.24 8.37 -12.93
CA GLU A 132 49.52 8.94 -13.37
C GLU A 132 49.22 10.12 -14.30
N ASP A 133 49.09 11.31 -13.70
CA ASP A 133 49.86 12.47 -14.16
C ASP A 133 49.82 13.57 -13.07
N ASP A 134 50.99 13.71 -12.44
CA ASP A 134 51.46 14.86 -11.69
C ASP A 134 51.13 16.18 -12.41
N ASP A 135 50.65 17.18 -11.68
CA ASP A 135 51.24 18.54 -11.69
C ASP A 135 50.40 19.53 -10.83
N LYS A 136 50.76 19.58 -9.54
CA LYS A 136 51.20 20.80 -8.84
C LYS A 136 50.51 22.12 -9.22
N TYR A 137 49.55 22.60 -8.41
CA TYR A 137 49.50 24.03 -8.02
C TYR A 137 48.90 24.23 -6.63
N ASP A 138 49.71 24.91 -5.82
CA ASP A 138 49.54 25.41 -4.46
C ASP A 138 48.23 26.21 -4.26
N TYR A 139 47.54 25.97 -3.14
CA TYR A 139 46.59 26.93 -2.57
C TYR A 139 47.24 27.52 -1.31
N GLU A 140 47.90 28.67 -1.47
CA GLU A 140 48.25 29.53 -0.33
C GLU A 140 47.04 30.39 0.06
N ASP A 141 46.85 30.41 1.37
CA ASP A 141 45.84 31.07 2.19
C ASP A 141 46.09 32.59 2.26
N TYR A 142 45.12 33.43 1.84
CA TYR A 142 44.75 34.74 2.46
C TYR A 142 43.53 35.40 1.79
#